data_AF-A0A4Y2BSM0-F1
#
_entry.id   AF-A0A4Y2BSM0-F1
#
_cell.length_a   1.000
_cell.length_b   1.000
_cell.length_c   1.000
_cell.angle_alpha   90.00
_cell.angle_beta   90.00
_cell.angle_gamma   90.00
#
_symmetry.space_group_name_H-M   'P 1'
#
loop_
_entity.id
_entity.type
_entity.pdbx_description
1 polymer ?
#
loop_
_entity_poly.entity_id
_entity_poly.type
_entity_poly.pdbx_seq_one_letter_code
_entity_poly.pdbx_strand_id
1 'polypeptide(L)'
;VDDFISTEISNPQKDPDLFCIVTKHMVHDPCGSINPSSSRMKDGICTKHYQRHFLKQTQTRQDGYPLYSRMVIYCKHQFSRIRLIDNSWIVPYCHLLTKIFNARTIVEYCNSVKFIMYVCKYVNKGSELVVFELTSEENDINKIHQYQMRRHISSSEAVWRILYFPIHERHPTVIHLSVHLENSQTAYFKTENAA
;
A
#
# COMPACT_ATOMS: atom_id res chain seq x y z
N VAL A 1 -13.97 8.06 14.45
CA VAL A 1 -12.62 7.69 13.91
C VAL A 1 -11.72 7.27 15.06
N ASP A 2 -11.58 8.11 16.09
CA ASP A 2 -10.72 7.85 17.24
C ASP A 2 -11.10 6.59 18.05
N ASP A 3 -12.36 6.14 17.99
CA ASP A 3 -12.78 4.88 18.62
C ASP A 3 -12.25 3.62 17.90
N PHE A 4 -11.87 3.74 16.63
CA PHE A 4 -11.46 2.61 15.79
C PHE A 4 -9.98 2.64 15.41
N ILE A 5 -9.43 3.84 15.24
CA ILE A 5 -8.04 4.05 14.83
C ILE A 5 -7.31 4.75 15.96
N SER A 6 -6.28 4.09 16.49
CA SER A 6 -5.38 4.61 17.50
C SER A 6 -4.02 4.91 16.88
N THR A 7 -3.35 5.93 17.41
CA THR A 7 -1.93 6.17 17.14
C THR A 7 -1.12 6.25 18.44
N GLU A 8 -1.57 5.51 19.44
CA GLU A 8 -1.02 5.58 20.79
C GLU A 8 -0.38 4.25 21.20
N ILE A 9 0.67 4.34 22.00
CA ILE A 9 1.21 3.21 22.73
C ILE A 9 0.18 2.80 23.78
N SER A 10 -0.27 1.54 23.76
CA SER A 10 -1.27 1.05 24.70
C SER A 10 -0.74 1.02 26.13
N ASN A 11 -1.62 1.10 27.13
CA ASN A 11 -1.18 1.03 28.53
C ASN A 11 -0.77 -0.42 28.88
N PRO A 12 0.48 -0.69 29.27
CA PRO A 12 0.97 -2.04 29.57
C PRO A 12 0.27 -2.70 30.78
N GLN A 13 -0.29 -1.91 31.70
CA GLN A 13 -1.06 -2.42 32.85
C GLN A 13 -2.48 -2.84 32.44
N LYS A 14 -3.07 -2.15 31.45
CA LYS A 14 -4.46 -2.38 31.02
C LYS A 14 -4.55 -3.45 29.93
N ASP A 15 -3.59 -3.45 29.01
CA ASP A 15 -3.56 -4.32 27.85
C ASP A 15 -2.10 -4.66 27.47
N PRO A 16 -1.44 -5.55 28.23
CA PRO A 16 -0.03 -5.89 28.02
C PRO A 16 0.21 -6.52 26.64
N ASP A 17 -0.75 -7.30 26.13
CA ASP A 17 -0.66 -7.93 24.83
C ASP A 17 -0.67 -6.89 23.71
N LEU A 18 -1.63 -5.96 23.73
CA LEU A 18 -1.66 -4.89 22.72
C LEU A 18 -0.41 -4.02 22.82
N PHE A 19 0.04 -3.70 24.03
CA PHE A 19 1.29 -2.97 24.22
C PHE A 19 2.45 -3.70 23.53
N CYS A 20 2.63 -5.01 23.78
CA CYS A 20 3.67 -5.81 23.14
C CYS A 20 3.58 -5.79 21.60
N ILE A 21 2.36 -5.95 21.05
CA ILE A 21 2.16 -5.96 19.59
C ILE A 21 2.43 -4.58 18.99
N VAL A 22 1.89 -3.51 19.59
CA VAL A 22 2.07 -2.12 19.13
C VAL A 22 3.54 -1.74 19.20
N THR A 23 4.19 -2.08 20.31
CA THR A 23 5.61 -1.76 20.50
C THR A 23 6.53 -2.49 19.52
N LYS A 24 6.14 -3.70 19.10
CA LYS A 24 6.87 -4.51 18.14
C LYS A 24 6.59 -4.15 16.67
N HIS A 25 5.33 -3.84 16.34
CA HIS A 25 4.87 -3.80 14.94
C HIS A 25 4.38 -2.43 14.47
N MET A 26 3.91 -1.55 15.36
CA MET A 26 3.29 -0.26 14.98
C MET A 26 4.23 0.93 15.11
N VAL A 27 5.45 0.73 15.60
CA VAL A 27 6.45 1.79 15.65
C VAL A 27 6.95 2.08 14.24
N HIS A 28 6.89 3.34 13.81
CA HIS A 28 7.53 3.78 12.59
C HIS A 28 9.04 3.64 12.74
N ASP A 29 9.67 3.06 11.72
CA ASP A 29 11.09 2.84 11.76
C ASP A 29 11.85 4.19 11.84
N PRO A 30 12.99 4.20 12.51
CA PRO A 30 13.78 5.41 12.67
C PRO A 30 14.12 6.09 11.35
N CYS A 31 13.93 7.41 11.32
CA CYS A 31 14.18 8.28 10.19
C CYS A 31 14.52 9.69 10.69
N GLY A 32 14.74 10.63 9.78
CA GLY A 32 15.09 12.01 10.10
C GLY A 32 16.52 12.11 10.65
N SER A 33 16.72 13.02 11.60
CA SER A 33 18.01 13.19 12.30
C SER A 33 18.49 11.92 13.00
N ILE A 34 17.56 11.07 13.43
CA ILE A 34 17.86 9.83 14.16
C ILE A 34 18.42 8.74 13.23
N ASN A 35 18.05 8.76 11.94
CA ASN A 35 18.59 7.85 10.94
C ASN A 35 18.50 8.48 9.53
N PRO A 36 19.47 9.33 9.16
CA PRO A 36 19.46 10.02 7.87
C PRO A 36 19.63 9.08 6.67
N SER A 37 20.27 7.92 6.86
CA SER A 37 20.48 6.91 5.82
C SER A 37 19.31 5.94 5.63
N SER A 38 18.21 6.14 6.36
CA SER A 38 16.99 5.34 6.17
C SER A 38 16.49 5.46 4.73
N SER A 39 16.15 4.34 4.08
CA SER A 39 15.59 4.32 2.72
C SER A 39 14.28 5.13 2.57
N ARG A 40 13.69 5.52 3.70
CA ARG A 40 12.49 6.36 3.79
C ARG A 40 12.80 7.85 3.72
N MET A 41 14.06 8.24 3.68
CA MET A 41 14.50 9.64 3.57
C MET A 41 14.61 10.05 2.11
N LYS A 42 14.07 11.22 1.78
CA LYS A 42 14.24 11.88 0.49
C LYS A 42 14.41 13.38 0.75
N ASP A 43 15.43 13.99 0.17
CA ASP A 43 15.74 15.42 0.33
C ASP A 43 15.82 15.86 1.80
N GLY A 44 16.39 15.00 2.66
CA GLY A 44 16.51 15.25 4.10
C GLY A 44 15.21 15.10 4.90
N ILE A 45 14.09 14.73 4.28
CA ILE A 45 12.77 14.59 4.90
C ILE A 45 12.30 13.14 4.84
N CYS A 46 11.64 12.67 5.91
CA CYS A 46 10.96 11.38 5.86
C CYS A 46 9.80 11.45 4.85
N THR A 47 9.82 10.56 3.86
CA THR A 47 8.76 10.40 2.84
C THR A 47 7.37 10.12 3.43
N LYS A 48 7.30 9.64 4.68
CA LYS A 48 6.06 9.41 5.43
C LYS A 48 5.79 10.49 6.50
N HIS A 49 6.58 11.56 6.52
CA HIS A 49 6.45 12.74 7.38
C HIS A 49 6.43 12.41 8.88
N TYR A 50 7.29 11.49 9.31
CA TYR A 50 7.55 11.25 10.73
C TYR A 50 8.74 12.12 11.21
N GLN A 51 8.71 12.64 12.44
CA GLN A 51 7.72 12.46 13.51
C GLN A 51 6.39 13.21 13.26
N ARG A 52 5.27 12.62 13.68
CA ARG A 52 3.94 13.26 13.55
C ARG A 52 3.64 14.18 14.73
N HIS A 53 2.98 15.31 14.45
CA HIS A 53 2.56 16.25 15.48
C HIS A 53 1.49 15.67 16.41
N PHE A 54 1.48 16.13 17.66
CA PHE A 54 0.46 15.80 18.64
C PHE A 54 -0.83 16.59 18.38
N LEU A 55 -1.96 15.91 18.50
CA LEU A 55 -3.29 16.46 18.26
C LEU A 55 -4.27 15.83 19.24
N LYS A 56 -5.20 16.64 19.80
CA LYS A 56 -6.18 16.12 20.76
C LYS A 56 -7.29 15.28 20.12
N GLN A 57 -7.60 15.53 18.86
CA GLN A 57 -8.68 14.86 18.13
C GLN A 57 -8.31 14.74 16.65
N THR A 58 -8.82 13.71 15.98
CA THR A 58 -8.59 13.52 14.55
C THR A 58 -9.25 14.64 13.74
N GLN A 59 -8.51 15.20 12.79
CA GLN A 59 -9.00 16.25 11.88
C GLN A 59 -8.94 15.78 10.43
N THR A 60 -10.03 15.95 9.70
CA THR A 60 -10.05 15.69 8.25
C THR A 60 -9.56 16.93 7.52
N ARG A 61 -8.58 16.79 6.63
CA ARG A 61 -8.09 17.88 5.78
C ARG A 61 -8.81 17.90 4.43
N GLN A 62 -8.72 19.04 3.75
CA GLN A 62 -9.28 19.24 2.40
C GLN A 62 -8.62 18.35 1.34
N ASP A 63 -7.38 17.91 1.56
CA ASP A 63 -6.68 16.97 0.68
C ASP A 63 -7.20 15.52 0.80
N GLY A 64 -8.05 15.25 1.80
CA GLY A 64 -8.63 13.93 2.06
C GLY A 64 -7.83 13.06 3.02
N TYR A 65 -6.64 13.50 3.46
CA TYR A 65 -5.81 12.77 4.41
C TYR A 65 -6.08 13.23 5.84
N PRO A 66 -6.52 12.33 6.74
CA PRO A 66 -6.76 12.71 8.12
C PRO A 66 -5.44 12.94 8.87
N LEU A 67 -5.46 13.92 9.78
CA LEU A 67 -4.48 14.02 10.86
C LEU A 67 -5.05 13.31 12.08
N TYR A 68 -4.44 12.19 12.48
CA TYR A 68 -4.94 11.42 13.60
C TYR A 68 -4.68 12.07 14.96
N SER A 69 -5.62 11.88 15.88
CA SER A 69 -5.45 12.16 17.30
C SER A 69 -4.25 11.39 17.85
N ARG A 70 -3.45 12.09 18.64
CA ARG A 70 -2.18 11.62 19.19
C ARG A 70 -1.87 12.40 20.45
N MET A 71 -2.10 11.78 21.61
CA MET A 71 -1.83 12.42 22.90
C MET A 71 -0.35 12.47 23.21
N VAL A 72 0.05 13.56 23.88
CA VAL A 72 1.36 13.68 24.50
C VAL A 72 1.40 12.77 25.72
N ILE A 73 2.38 11.88 25.77
CA ILE A 73 2.70 11.10 26.96
C ILE A 73 3.98 11.64 27.58
N TYR A 74 3.97 11.89 28.88
CA TYR A 74 5.16 12.34 29.62
C TYR A 74 6.18 11.21 29.81
N CYS A 75 5.71 9.96 29.82
CA CYS A 75 6.55 8.77 29.90
C CYS A 75 6.94 8.33 28.49
N LYS A 76 8.22 8.51 28.14
CA LYS A 76 8.79 7.88 26.94
C LYS A 76 9.19 6.46 27.28
N HIS A 77 8.77 5.51 26.47
CA HIS A 77 9.18 4.12 26.64
C HIS A 77 10.52 3.89 25.93
N GLN A 78 11.39 3.06 26.52
CA GLN A 78 12.65 2.66 25.89
C GLN A 78 12.40 1.47 24.97
N PHE A 79 12.72 1.63 23.69
CA PHE A 79 12.59 0.62 22.65
C PHE A 79 13.96 0.32 22.04
N SER A 80 14.36 -0.94 22.10
CA SER A 80 15.74 -1.35 21.78
C SER A 80 16.77 -0.60 22.67
N ARG A 81 18.06 -0.94 22.56
CA ARG A 81 19.12 -0.45 23.45
C ARG A 81 19.33 1.08 23.44
N ILE A 82 18.64 1.85 22.57
CA ILE A 82 19.00 3.27 22.30
C ILE A 82 17.80 4.26 22.18
N ARG A 83 16.52 3.87 22.08
CA ARG A 83 15.46 4.86 21.70
C ARG A 83 14.36 5.09 22.73
N LEU A 84 14.20 6.34 23.15
CA LEU A 84 12.99 6.85 23.79
C LEU A 84 11.96 7.16 22.70
N ILE A 85 10.89 6.36 22.61
CA ILE A 85 9.83 6.54 21.62
C ILE A 85 8.56 7.01 22.35
N ASP A 86 7.92 8.01 21.76
CA ASP A 86 6.62 8.51 22.16
C ASP A 86 5.58 8.25 21.06
N ASN A 87 4.35 8.68 21.30
CA ASN A 87 3.27 8.48 20.34
C ASN A 87 3.57 9.10 18.96
N SER A 88 4.49 10.07 18.80
CA SER A 88 4.80 10.71 17.49
C SER A 88 5.29 9.74 16.42
N TRP A 89 5.74 8.55 16.82
CA TRP A 89 6.26 7.50 15.94
C TRP A 89 5.25 6.41 15.61
N ILE A 90 4.09 6.36 16.25
CA ILE A 90 3.17 5.24 16.08
C ILE A 90 2.36 5.39 14.78
N VAL A 91 2.38 4.37 13.94
CA VAL A 91 1.52 4.33 12.75
C VAL A 91 0.07 4.05 13.15
N PRO A 92 -0.93 4.56 12.41
CA PRO A 92 -2.33 4.35 12.75
C PRO A 92 -2.73 2.88 12.62
N TYR A 93 -3.40 2.36 13.65
CA TYR A 93 -3.79 0.96 13.77
C TYR A 93 -5.14 0.80 14.44
N CYS A 94 -5.76 -0.38 14.28
CA CYS A 94 -6.99 -0.74 14.99
C CYS A 94 -6.68 -1.82 16.02
N HIS A 95 -7.09 -1.62 17.27
CA HIS A 95 -6.80 -2.54 18.38
C HIS A 95 -7.22 -3.99 18.06
N LEU A 96 -8.42 -4.17 17.52
CA LEU A 96 -8.97 -5.49 17.21
C LEU A 96 -8.16 -6.20 16.11
N LEU A 97 -7.95 -5.53 14.97
CA LEU A 97 -7.26 -6.12 13.82
C LEU A 97 -5.80 -6.45 14.16
N THR A 98 -5.12 -5.54 14.85
CA THR A 98 -3.72 -5.72 15.24
C THR A 98 -3.56 -6.91 16.20
N LYS A 99 -4.51 -7.14 17.12
CA LYS A 99 -4.53 -8.35 17.97
C LYS A 99 -4.79 -9.62 17.18
N ILE A 100 -5.79 -9.63 16.31
CA ILE A 100 -6.18 -10.81 15.52
C ILE A 100 -5.02 -11.29 14.66
N PHE A 101 -4.36 -10.37 13.96
CA PHE A 101 -3.32 -10.73 13.00
C PHE A 101 -1.91 -10.80 13.58
N ASN A 102 -1.68 -10.22 14.77
CA ASN A 102 -0.36 -10.14 15.41
C ASN A 102 0.75 -9.71 14.43
N ALA A 103 0.44 -8.70 13.61
CA ALA A 103 1.25 -8.28 12.48
C ALA A 103 1.17 -6.76 12.28
N ARG A 104 1.96 -6.25 11.33
CA ARG A 104 1.94 -4.84 10.95
C ARG A 104 0.68 -4.50 10.13
N THR A 105 -0.43 -4.25 10.81
CA THR A 105 -1.71 -3.82 10.24
C THR A 105 -1.89 -2.30 10.37
N ILE A 106 -1.65 -1.57 9.29
CA ILE A 106 -1.91 -0.12 9.22
C ILE A 106 -3.36 0.09 8.80
N VAL A 107 -4.10 0.92 9.54
CA VAL A 107 -5.49 1.26 9.24
C VAL A 107 -5.58 2.75 8.98
N GLU A 108 -6.14 3.13 7.84
CA GLU A 108 -6.33 4.53 7.48
C GLU A 108 -7.82 4.86 7.28
N TYR A 109 -8.23 6.02 7.79
CA TYR A 109 -9.53 6.62 7.53
C TYR A 109 -9.48 7.40 6.22
N CYS A 110 -10.50 7.19 5.38
CA CYS A 110 -10.52 7.72 4.03
C CYS A 110 -11.85 8.41 3.77
N ASN A 111 -11.81 9.71 3.49
CA ASN A 111 -13.00 10.54 3.32
C ASN A 111 -12.98 11.34 2.01
N SER A 112 -12.26 10.86 0.99
CA SER A 112 -12.12 11.56 -0.28
C SER A 112 -12.51 10.67 -1.44
N VAL A 113 -13.21 11.25 -2.42
CA VAL A 113 -13.53 10.60 -3.70
C VAL A 113 -12.24 10.14 -4.41
N LYS A 114 -11.13 10.88 -4.26
CA LYS A 114 -9.82 10.48 -4.79
C LYS A 114 -9.35 9.14 -4.21
N PHE A 115 -9.65 8.87 -2.94
CA PHE A 115 -9.30 7.59 -2.32
C PHE A 115 -10.19 6.46 -2.87
N ILE A 116 -11.49 6.70 -3.03
CA ILE A 116 -12.40 5.72 -3.65
C ILE A 116 -11.91 5.37 -5.06
N MET A 117 -11.60 6.38 -5.86
CA MET A 117 -11.00 6.19 -7.19
C MET A 117 -9.69 5.41 -7.12
N TYR A 118 -8.84 5.69 -6.12
CA TYR A 118 -7.59 4.96 -5.92
C TYR A 118 -7.86 3.48 -5.59
N VAL A 119 -8.71 3.16 -4.61
CA VAL A 119 -9.05 1.76 -4.29
C VAL A 119 -9.64 1.05 -5.50
N CYS A 120 -10.60 1.67 -6.18
CA CYS A 120 -11.18 1.12 -7.40
C CYS A 120 -10.11 0.90 -8.48
N LYS A 121 -9.15 1.82 -8.64
CA LYS A 121 -8.03 1.66 -9.58
C LYS A 121 -7.20 0.43 -9.25
N TYR A 122 -6.88 0.15 -7.99
CA TYR A 122 -6.03 -0.99 -7.61
C TYR A 122 -6.78 -2.32 -7.61
N VAL A 123 -8.05 -2.35 -7.21
CA VAL A 123 -8.90 -3.53 -7.30
C VAL A 123 -9.14 -3.93 -8.75
N ASN A 124 -9.36 -2.95 -9.62
CA ASN A 124 -9.56 -3.17 -11.05
C ASN A 124 -8.27 -3.08 -11.87
N LYS A 125 -7.10 -2.90 -11.22
CA LYS A 125 -5.83 -2.95 -11.93
C LYS A 125 -5.67 -4.40 -12.34
N GLY A 126 -5.72 -4.64 -13.65
CA GLY A 126 -5.51 -5.97 -14.20
C GLY A 126 -4.18 -6.55 -13.72
N SER A 127 -4.09 -7.87 -13.76
CA SER A 127 -2.85 -8.59 -13.48
C SER A 127 -1.68 -8.03 -14.30
N GLU A 128 -0.58 -7.73 -13.62
CA GLU A 128 0.66 -7.36 -14.31
C GLU A 128 1.30 -8.62 -14.90
N LEU A 129 1.67 -8.54 -16.18
CA LEU A 129 2.52 -9.54 -16.83
C LEU A 129 3.96 -9.14 -16.57
N VAL A 130 4.72 -10.07 -16.02
CA VAL A 130 6.16 -9.88 -15.80
C VAL A 130 6.92 -10.88 -16.65
N VAL A 131 7.90 -10.37 -17.38
CA VAL A 131 8.83 -11.16 -18.18
C VAL A 131 10.14 -11.20 -17.42
N PHE A 132 10.64 -12.39 -17.14
CA PHE A 132 11.95 -12.55 -16.53
C PHE A 132 12.84 -13.39 -17.45
N GLU A 133 14.09 -12.97 -17.55
CA GLU A 133 15.14 -13.68 -18.27
C GLU A 133 15.78 -14.71 -17.34
N LEU A 134 15.80 -15.97 -17.77
CA LEU A 134 16.51 -17.04 -17.10
C LEU A 134 17.88 -17.19 -17.76
N THR A 135 18.93 -16.73 -17.09
CA THR A 135 20.30 -16.99 -17.51
C THR A 135 20.65 -18.44 -17.17
N SER A 136 20.55 -19.33 -18.15
CA SER A 136 21.18 -20.64 -18.14
C SER A 136 22.69 -20.48 -18.35
N GLU A 137 23.52 -21.10 -17.52
CA GLU A 137 24.99 -21.15 -17.72
C GLU A 137 25.38 -22.02 -18.92
N GLU A 138 24.46 -22.82 -19.45
CA GLU A 138 24.68 -23.64 -20.64
C GLU A 138 24.25 -22.88 -21.90
N ASN A 139 25.14 -22.87 -22.91
CA ASN A 139 25.02 -22.28 -24.26
C ASN A 139 23.90 -22.91 -25.11
N ASP A 140 22.71 -23.13 -24.55
CA ASP A 140 21.55 -23.61 -25.30
C ASP A 140 20.73 -22.40 -25.77
N ILE A 141 20.86 -22.08 -27.06
CA ILE A 141 20.34 -20.84 -27.69
C ILE A 141 18.85 -21.01 -28.01
N ASN A 142 18.04 -21.39 -27.02
CA ASN A 142 16.60 -21.51 -27.19
C ASN A 142 15.88 -20.31 -26.56
N LYS A 143 15.60 -19.29 -27.38
CA LYS A 143 14.93 -18.03 -26.98
C LYS A 143 13.61 -18.23 -26.24
N ILE A 144 12.92 -19.36 -26.48
CA ILE A 144 11.65 -19.71 -25.81
C ILE A 144 11.89 -20.11 -24.34
N HIS A 145 13.01 -20.75 -24.03
CA HIS A 145 13.38 -21.11 -22.66
C HIS A 145 14.05 -19.96 -21.89
N GLN A 146 14.62 -18.99 -22.60
CA GLN A 146 15.29 -17.81 -22.01
C GLN A 146 14.32 -16.81 -21.36
N TYR A 147 13.09 -16.66 -21.87
CA TYR A 147 12.13 -15.69 -21.35
C TYR A 147 10.85 -16.38 -20.87
N GLN A 148 10.62 -16.36 -19.55
CA GLN A 148 9.35 -16.82 -18.99
C GLN A 148 8.42 -15.63 -18.75
N MET A 149 7.23 -15.69 -19.35
CA MET A 149 6.12 -14.80 -19.03
C MET A 149 5.35 -15.38 -17.85
N ARG A 150 5.29 -14.65 -16.74
CA ARG A 150 4.44 -14.99 -15.60
C ARG A 150 3.44 -13.87 -15.34
N ARG A 151 2.23 -14.26 -14.97
CA ARG A 151 1.17 -13.34 -14.58
C ARG A 151 1.16 -13.19 -13.07
N HIS A 152 1.37 -11.98 -12.57
CA HIS A 152 1.15 -11.66 -11.16
C HIS A 152 -0.36 -11.62 -10.89
N ILE A 153 -0.83 -12.45 -9.96
CA ILE A 153 -2.21 -12.46 -9.49
C ILE A 153 -2.25 -11.65 -8.20
N SER A 154 -3.05 -10.58 -8.16
CA SER A 154 -3.23 -9.78 -6.95
C SER A 154 -3.97 -10.57 -5.87
N SER A 155 -3.80 -10.21 -4.60
CA SER A 155 -4.49 -10.91 -3.49
C SER A 155 -6.01 -10.90 -3.66
N SER A 156 -6.59 -9.81 -4.18
CA SER A 156 -8.03 -9.73 -4.47
C SER A 156 -8.44 -10.68 -5.60
N GLU A 157 -7.65 -10.78 -6.69
CA GLU A 157 -7.91 -11.73 -7.77
C GLU A 157 -7.74 -13.19 -7.30
N ALA A 158 -6.76 -13.48 -6.45
CA ALA A 158 -6.53 -14.82 -5.90
C ALA A 158 -7.69 -15.28 -5.00
N VAL A 159 -8.13 -14.42 -4.07
CA VAL A 159 -9.28 -14.71 -3.19
C VAL A 159 -10.55 -14.90 -4.01
N TRP A 160 -10.77 -14.07 -5.04
CA TRP A 160 -11.89 -14.24 -5.95
C TRP A 160 -11.84 -15.59 -6.67
N ARG A 161 -10.68 -15.98 -7.22
CA ARG A 161 -10.52 -17.27 -7.91
C ARG A 161 -10.76 -18.46 -6.98
N ILE A 162 -10.35 -18.38 -5.71
CA ILE A 162 -10.49 -19.46 -4.73
C ILE A 162 -11.93 -19.58 -4.24
N LEU A 163 -12.56 -18.45 -3.88
CA LEU A 163 -13.88 -18.44 -3.23
C LEU A 163 -15.03 -18.34 -4.23
N TYR A 164 -14.75 -17.98 -5.48
CA TYR A 164 -15.72 -17.85 -6.58
C TYR A 164 -16.94 -16.98 -6.24
N PHE A 165 -16.75 -15.95 -5.39
CA PHE A 165 -17.85 -15.05 -5.06
C PHE A 165 -18.20 -14.15 -6.27
N PRO A 166 -19.49 -13.88 -6.52
CA PRO A 166 -19.89 -12.83 -7.46
C PRO A 166 -19.52 -11.46 -6.89
N ILE A 167 -18.53 -10.79 -7.47
CA ILE A 167 -18.00 -9.50 -6.98
C ILE A 167 -18.60 -8.31 -7.74
N HIS A 168 -18.73 -8.42 -9.07
CA HIS A 168 -19.35 -7.40 -9.89
C HIS A 168 -19.89 -8.01 -11.18
N GLU A 169 -21.05 -7.52 -11.62
CA GLU A 169 -21.60 -7.80 -12.94
C GLU A 169 -21.26 -6.63 -13.86
N ARG A 170 -20.70 -6.93 -15.04
CA ARG A 170 -20.37 -5.92 -16.05
C ARG A 170 -21.04 -6.34 -17.34
N HIS A 171 -21.83 -5.44 -17.91
CA HIS A 171 -22.32 -5.53 -19.29
C HIS A 171 -21.52 -4.55 -20.15
N PRO A 172 -20.29 -4.89 -20.56
CA PRO A 172 -19.57 -4.05 -21.51
C PRO A 172 -20.34 -4.05 -22.82
N THR A 173 -20.59 -2.86 -23.39
CA THR A 173 -20.95 -2.72 -24.80
C THR A 173 -19.72 -3.07 -25.63
N VAL A 174 -19.45 -4.37 -25.78
CA VAL A 174 -18.37 -4.86 -26.64
C VAL A 174 -18.85 -4.72 -28.08
N ILE A 175 -18.28 -3.76 -28.79
CA ILE A 175 -18.39 -3.74 -30.25
C ILE A 175 -17.26 -4.65 -30.76
N HIS A 176 -17.62 -5.79 -31.34
CA HIS A 176 -16.67 -6.64 -32.03
C HIS A 176 -16.15 -5.87 -33.26
N LEU A 177 -14.90 -5.42 -33.24
CA LEU A 177 -14.26 -4.92 -34.45
C LEU A 177 -14.21 -6.08 -35.44
N SER A 178 -14.64 -5.83 -36.68
CA SER A 178 -14.64 -6.82 -37.75
C SER A 178 -13.24 -7.40 -37.91
N VAL A 179 -13.12 -8.74 -37.96
CA VAL A 179 -11.85 -9.39 -38.28
C VAL A 179 -11.45 -8.93 -39.67
N HIS A 180 -10.31 -8.23 -39.77
CA HIS A 180 -9.83 -7.70 -41.05
C HIS A 180 -9.11 -8.80 -41.83
N LEU A 181 -9.53 -8.99 -43.10
CA LEU A 181 -8.81 -9.80 -44.07
C LEU A 181 -7.69 -8.97 -44.70
N GLU A 182 -6.62 -9.64 -45.11
CA GLU A 182 -5.47 -9.04 -45.79
C GLU A 182 -5.95 -8.18 -46.98
N ASN A 183 -5.46 -6.95 -47.08
CA ASN A 183 -5.75 -5.96 -48.12
C ASN A 183 -7.15 -5.31 -48.16
N SER A 184 -8.01 -5.51 -47.16
CA SER A 184 -9.39 -4.96 -47.23
C SER A 184 -9.54 -3.48 -46.82
N GLN A 185 -8.58 -2.90 -46.08
CA GLN A 185 -8.57 -1.46 -45.72
C GLN A 185 -7.13 -0.92 -45.56
N THR A 186 -6.52 -0.50 -46.67
CA THR A 186 -5.18 0.12 -46.65
C THR A 186 -5.29 1.57 -46.20
N ALA A 187 -4.82 1.88 -44.99
CA ALA A 187 -4.69 3.26 -44.53
C ALA A 187 -3.36 3.86 -45.03
N TYR A 188 -3.43 4.92 -45.84
CA TYR A 188 -2.25 5.66 -46.26
C TYR A 188 -1.95 6.77 -45.27
N PHE A 189 -0.80 6.71 -44.62
CA PHE A 189 -0.32 7.81 -43.79
C PHE A 189 0.18 8.93 -44.70
N LYS A 190 -0.60 10.01 -44.76
CA LYS A 190 -0.16 11.29 -45.32
C LYS A 190 0.36 12.17 -44.19
N THR A 191 1.24 13.12 -44.51
CA THR A 191 1.86 14.08 -43.57
C THR A 191 0.83 14.86 -42.75
N GLU A 192 -0.39 14.99 -43.26
CA GLU A 192 -1.56 15.65 -42.65
C GLU A 192 -2.27 14.81 -41.58
N ASN A 193 -2.09 13.47 -41.58
CA ASN A 193 -2.77 12.53 -40.67
C ASN A 193 -1.82 11.89 -39.65
N ALA A 194 -0.52 12.17 -39.74
CA ALA A 194 0.49 11.72 -38.79
C ALA A 194 0.67 12.80 -37.72
N ALA A 195 -0.10 12.70 -36.63
CA ALA A 195 0.05 13.49 -35.41
C ALA A 195 0.48 12.57 -34.25
#